data_AF-W2PP85-F1
#
_entry.id   AF-W2PP85-F1
#
_cell.length_a   1.000
_cell.length_b   1.000
_cell.length_c   1.000
_cell.angle_alpha   90.00
_cell.angle_beta   90.00
_cell.angle_gamma   90.00
#
_symmetry.space_group_name_H-M   'P 1'
#
loop_
_entity.id
_entity.type
_entity.pdbx_description
1 polymer ?
#
loop_
_entity_poly.entity_id
_entity_poly.type
_entity_poly.pdbx_seq_one_letter_code
_entity_poly.pdbx_strand_id
1 'polypeptide(L)'
;MKLQSDDLSLLDARDLLNGLLEVMPSFVNYLDPKAEIVHSPDFESGVVKVLRGQVNRLNRAEKSSLLPFVRRAPPPARVEDTAKVGFAERILKRRNPHGFQGGAHETKHVFI
;
A
#
# COMPACT_ATOMS: atom_id res chain seq x y z
N MET A 1 21.58 -2.31 24.27
CA MET A 1 22.21 -2.64 22.97
C MET A 1 21.49 -1.87 21.88
N LYS A 2 22.19 -1.13 20.99
CA LYS A 2 21.50 -0.34 19.93
C LYS A 2 20.77 -1.22 18.91
N LEU A 3 21.23 -2.46 18.68
CA LEU A 3 20.60 -3.41 17.77
C LEU A 3 19.19 -3.89 18.24
N GLN A 4 18.89 -3.75 19.53
CA GLN A 4 17.63 -4.22 20.14
C GLN A 4 16.67 -3.07 20.48
N SER A 5 16.91 -1.87 19.95
CA SER A 5 16.05 -0.72 20.26
C SER A 5 14.84 -0.67 19.32
N ASP A 6 13.67 -0.33 19.86
CA ASP A 6 12.41 -0.31 19.11
C ASP A 6 12.37 0.75 18.00
N ASP A 7 13.25 1.74 18.08
CA ASP A 7 13.41 2.83 17.10
C ASP A 7 14.35 2.46 15.94
N LEU A 8 14.97 1.28 15.95
CA LEU A 8 15.94 0.89 14.94
C LEU A 8 15.24 0.32 13.70
N SER A 9 15.49 0.93 12.53
CA SER A 9 15.00 0.36 11.27
C SER A 9 15.85 -0.84 10.83
N LEU A 10 15.27 -1.69 9.96
CA LEU A 10 16.03 -2.77 9.31
C LEU A 10 17.23 -2.24 8.50
N LEU A 11 17.14 -1.02 8.00
CA LEU A 11 18.24 -0.39 7.27
C LEU A 11 19.38 -0.02 8.23
N ASP A 12 19.06 0.58 9.38
CA ASP A 12 20.05 0.90 10.42
C ASP A 12 20.72 -0.37 10.95
N ALA A 13 19.95 -1.44 11.18
CA ALA A 13 20.49 -2.74 11.56
C ALA A 13 21.50 -3.26 10.54
N ARG A 14 21.19 -3.13 9.23
CA ARG A 14 22.12 -3.55 8.17
C ARG A 14 23.39 -2.70 8.15
N ASP A 15 23.26 -1.40 8.35
CA ASP A 15 24.42 -0.50 8.39
C ASP A 15 25.33 -0.80 9.59
N LEU A 16 24.76 -1.13 10.76
CA LEU A 16 25.53 -1.61 11.92
C LEU A 16 26.28 -2.92 11.62
N LEU A 17 25.64 -3.89 10.96
CA LEU A 17 26.26 -5.17 10.60
C LEU A 17 27.36 -5.00 9.54
N ASN A 18 27.17 -4.09 8.58
CA ASN A 18 28.21 -3.76 7.60
C ASN A 18 29.40 -3.06 8.28
N GLY A 19 29.16 -2.13 9.21
CA GLY A 19 30.22 -1.51 10.01
C GLY A 19 30.97 -2.52 10.88
N LEU A 20 30.29 -3.54 11.40
CA LEU A 20 30.95 -4.65 12.11
C LEU A 20 31.93 -5.40 11.21
N LEU A 21 31.63 -5.60 9.92
CA LEU A 21 32.55 -6.23 8.98
C LEU A 21 33.80 -5.39 8.71
N GLU A 22 33.70 -4.06 8.79
CA GLU A 22 34.85 -3.16 8.67
C GLU A 22 35.80 -3.29 9.88
N VAL A 23 35.24 -3.46 11.08
CA VAL A 23 36.02 -3.60 12.33
C VAL A 23 36.51 -5.03 12.54
N MET A 24 35.72 -6.03 12.15
CA MET A 24 35.99 -7.46 12.34
C MET A 24 35.80 -8.26 11.05
N PRO A 25 36.77 -8.22 10.11
CA PRO A 25 36.67 -8.91 8.83
C PRO A 25 36.49 -10.43 8.92
N SER A 26 36.86 -11.05 10.05
CA SER A 26 36.67 -12.48 10.29
C SER A 26 35.21 -12.93 10.26
N PHE A 27 34.26 -12.00 10.40
CA PHE A 27 32.81 -12.28 10.34
C PHE A 27 32.26 -12.39 8.91
N VAL A 28 33.09 -12.22 7.87
CA VAL A 28 32.65 -12.27 6.47
C VAL A 28 31.87 -13.54 6.13
N ASN A 29 32.27 -14.69 6.67
CA ASN A 29 31.59 -15.97 6.42
C ASN A 29 30.18 -16.08 7.04
N TYR A 30 29.77 -15.10 7.86
CA TYR A 30 28.48 -15.07 8.53
C TYR A 30 27.60 -13.88 8.10
N LEU A 31 28.20 -12.75 7.71
CA LEU A 31 27.44 -11.51 7.45
C LEU A 31 27.57 -11.00 6.01
N ASP A 32 28.49 -11.57 5.21
CA ASP A 32 28.56 -11.25 3.79
C ASP A 32 27.24 -11.59 3.09
N PRO A 33 26.79 -10.80 2.11
CA PRO A 33 25.60 -11.13 1.32
C PRO A 33 25.61 -12.52 0.67
N LYS A 34 26.79 -13.14 0.53
CA LYS A 34 26.99 -14.50 0.00
C LYS A 34 27.29 -15.54 1.07
N ALA A 35 27.24 -15.17 2.35
CA ALA A 35 27.41 -16.11 3.46
C ALA A 35 26.34 -17.21 3.39
N GLU A 36 26.71 -18.44 3.74
CA GLU A 36 25.82 -19.62 3.65
C GLU A 36 24.56 -19.47 4.51
N ILE A 37 24.65 -18.71 5.61
CA ILE A 37 23.53 -18.41 6.49
C ILE A 37 22.45 -17.53 5.83
N VAL A 38 22.80 -16.81 4.75
CA VAL A 38 21.86 -15.97 4.00
C VAL A 38 20.97 -16.86 3.16
N HIS A 39 19.79 -17.17 3.69
CA HIS A 39 18.84 -18.09 3.05
C HIS A 39 18.31 -17.56 1.71
N SER A 40 18.11 -16.24 1.58
CA SER A 40 17.48 -15.63 0.40
C SER A 40 18.22 -14.36 -0.04
N PRO A 41 19.39 -14.46 -0.70
CA PRO A 41 20.23 -13.32 -1.04
C PRO A 41 19.51 -12.23 -1.86
N ASP A 42 18.72 -12.62 -2.86
CA ASP A 42 17.96 -11.68 -3.69
C ASP A 42 16.87 -10.95 -2.89
N PHE A 43 16.22 -11.64 -1.94
CA PHE A 43 15.22 -11.02 -1.08
C PHE A 43 15.87 -9.96 -0.18
N GLU A 44 16.96 -10.31 0.50
CA GLU A 44 17.66 -9.38 1.40
C GLU A 44 18.21 -8.16 0.65
N SER A 45 18.89 -8.38 -0.47
CA SER A 45 19.38 -7.30 -1.34
C SER A 45 18.23 -6.40 -1.81
N GLY A 46 17.11 -7.01 -2.23
CA GLY A 46 15.91 -6.29 -2.65
C GLY A 46 15.31 -5.42 -1.53
N VAL A 47 15.17 -5.96 -0.32
CA VAL A 47 14.65 -5.21 0.84
C VAL A 47 15.53 -4.02 1.16
N VAL A 48 16.86 -4.19 1.20
CA VAL A 48 17.80 -3.08 1.46
C VAL A 48 17.65 -1.97 0.42
N LYS A 49 17.52 -2.31 -0.87
CA LYS A 49 17.27 -1.32 -1.93
C LYS A 49 15.95 -0.59 -1.75
N VAL A 50 14.88 -1.30 -1.40
CA VAL A 50 13.57 -0.68 -1.13
C VAL A 50 13.66 0.30 0.04
N LEU A 51 14.28 -0.12 1.15
CA LEU A 51 14.45 0.72 2.34
C LEU A 51 15.32 1.97 2.06
N ARG A 52 16.30 1.86 1.15
CA ARG A 52 17.12 2.98 0.68
C ARG A 52 16.43 3.86 -0.38
N GLY A 53 15.17 3.59 -0.74
CA GLY A 53 14.45 4.32 -1.79
C GLY A 53 14.95 4.02 -3.22
N GLN A 54 15.71 2.95 -3.41
CA GLN A 54 16.37 2.56 -4.67
C GLN A 54 15.55 1.53 -5.47
N VAL A 55 14.23 1.65 -5.46
CA VAL A 55 13.31 0.68 -6.10
C VAL A 55 13.57 0.54 -7.60
N ASN A 56 14.02 1.61 -8.25
CA ASN A 56 14.44 1.62 -9.66
C ASN A 56 15.68 0.75 -9.96
N ARG A 57 16.46 0.37 -8.94
CA ARG A 57 17.66 -0.48 -9.05
C ARG A 57 17.39 -1.97 -8.78
N LEU A 58 16.13 -2.35 -8.60
CA LEU A 58 15.77 -3.75 -8.40
C LEU A 58 15.94 -4.55 -9.70
N ASN A 59 16.70 -5.64 -9.62
CA ASN A 59 16.86 -6.59 -10.71
C ASN A 59 15.64 -7.53 -10.81
N ARG A 60 15.63 -8.44 -11.79
CA ARG A 60 14.50 -9.36 -12.01
C ARG A 60 14.29 -10.35 -10.84
N ALA A 61 15.37 -10.92 -10.30
CA ALA A 61 15.31 -11.88 -9.20
C ALA A 61 14.81 -11.21 -7.92
N GLU A 62 15.35 -10.04 -7.58
CA GLU A 62 14.92 -9.23 -6.44
C GLU A 62 13.44 -8.84 -6.55
N LYS A 63 12.98 -8.41 -7.73
CA LYS A 63 11.55 -8.14 -7.96
C LYS A 63 10.70 -9.38 -7.73
N SER A 64 11.15 -10.54 -8.21
CA SER A 64 10.44 -11.81 -8.05
C SER A 64 10.36 -12.23 -6.58
N SER A 65 11.44 -12.09 -5.82
CA SER A 65 11.47 -12.44 -4.39
C SER A 65 10.64 -11.49 -3.53
N LEU A 66 10.50 -10.23 -3.93
CA LEU A 66 9.69 -9.23 -3.22
C LEU A 66 8.20 -9.28 -3.59
N LEU A 67 7.84 -9.91 -4.71
CA LEU A 67 6.46 -9.95 -5.22
C LEU A 67 5.41 -10.38 -4.18
N PRO A 68 5.66 -11.39 -3.31
CA PRO A 68 4.70 -11.80 -2.28
C PRO A 68 4.38 -10.72 -1.24
N PHE A 69 5.26 -9.72 -1.08
CA PHE A 69 5.17 -8.66 -0.07
C PHE A 69 4.59 -7.36 -0.63
N VAL A 70 4.32 -7.30 -1.93
CA VAL A 70 3.71 -6.12 -2.56
C VAL A 70 2.27 -5.99 -2.08
N ARG A 71 1.96 -4.91 -1.34
CA ARG A 71 0.57 -4.58 -1.02
C ARG A 71 -0.17 -4.29 -2.31
N ARG A 72 -1.17 -5.12 -2.63
CA ARG A 72 -2.16 -4.75 -3.65
C ARG A 72 -2.96 -3.57 -3.12
N ALA A 73 -3.15 -2.56 -3.95
CA ALA A 73 -4.10 -1.51 -3.63
C ALA A 73 -5.45 -2.15 -3.34
N PRO A 74 -6.20 -1.67 -2.32
CA PRO A 74 -7.60 -2.04 -2.18
C PRO A 74 -8.30 -1.82 -3.52
N PRO A 75 -9.23 -2.69 -3.95
CA PRO A 75 -10.05 -2.38 -5.10
C PRO A 75 -10.66 -0.98 -4.87
N PRO A 76 -10.73 -0.14 -5.92
CA PRO A 76 -11.31 1.18 -5.77
C PRO A 76 -12.68 1.02 -5.12
N ALA A 77 -12.97 1.84 -4.09
CA ALA A 77 -14.29 1.87 -3.49
C ALA A 77 -15.30 1.98 -4.63
N ARG A 78 -16.29 1.09 -4.64
CA ARG A 78 -17.36 1.13 -5.65
C ARG A 78 -17.95 2.53 -5.56
N VAL A 79 -17.67 3.36 -6.55
CA VAL A 79 -18.36 4.64 -6.70
C VAL A 79 -19.77 4.22 -7.05
N GLU A 80 -20.63 4.17 -6.04
CA GLU A 80 -22.07 4.15 -6.26
C GLU A 80 -22.34 5.42 -7.07
N ASP A 81 -22.57 5.25 -8.38
CA ASP A 81 -23.02 6.32 -9.25
C ASP A 81 -24.31 6.87 -8.66
N THR A 82 -24.22 7.95 -7.86
CA THR A 82 -25.37 8.68 -7.32
C THR A 82 -26.23 9.31 -8.43
N ALA A 83 -25.82 9.15 -9.69
CA ALA A 83 -26.54 9.60 -10.89
C ALA A 83 -27.34 8.49 -11.62
N LYS A 84 -27.36 7.24 -11.13
CA LYS A 84 -28.22 6.20 -11.73
C LYS A 84 -29.59 6.23 -11.08
N VAL A 85 -30.52 6.96 -11.72
CA VAL A 85 -31.97 6.84 -11.50
C VAL A 85 -32.31 5.37 -11.24
N GLY A 86 -32.79 5.09 -10.02
CA GLY A 86 -33.01 3.73 -9.55
C GLY A 86 -33.92 2.94 -10.49
N PHE A 87 -33.78 1.61 -10.51
CA PHE A 87 -34.58 0.74 -11.38
C PHE A 87 -36.09 0.99 -11.24
N ALA A 88 -36.57 1.22 -10.01
CA ALA A 88 -37.96 1.58 -9.72
C ALA A 88 -38.38 2.89 -10.41
N GLU A 89 -37.50 3.88 -10.43
CA GLU A 89 -37.78 5.21 -10.94
C GLU A 89 -37.77 5.25 -12.48
N ARG A 90 -36.98 4.37 -13.11
CA ARG A 90 -37.11 4.04 -14.55
C ARG A 90 -38.43 3.35 -14.89
N ILE A 91 -38.99 2.54 -13.99
CA ILE A 91 -40.31 1.90 -14.19
C ILE A 91 -41.41 2.95 -14.06
N LEU A 92 -41.35 3.81 -13.06
CA LEU A 92 -42.34 4.87 -12.83
C LEU A 92 -42.37 5.88 -13.98
N LYS A 93 -41.20 6.34 -14.48
CA LYS A 93 -41.14 7.23 -15.65
C LYS A 93 -41.71 6.62 -16.92
N ARG A 94 -41.59 5.30 -17.12
CA ARG A 94 -42.21 4.61 -18.26
C ARG A 94 -43.73 4.53 -18.15
N ARG A 95 -44.27 4.52 -16.93
CA ARG A 95 -45.71 4.42 -16.68
C ARG A 95 -46.43 5.76 -16.79
N ASN A 96 -45.75 6.88 -16.57
CA ASN A 96 -46.34 8.20 -16.75
C ASN A 96 -45.36 9.21 -17.37
N PRO A 97 -45.26 9.27 -18.72
CA PRO A 97 -44.38 10.24 -19.38
C PRO A 97 -44.84 11.70 -19.18
N HIS A 98 -46.11 11.95 -18.80
CA HIS A 98 -46.67 13.28 -18.58
C HIS A 98 -47.51 13.31 -17.29
N GLY A 99 -46.96 13.82 -16.18
CA GLY A 99 -47.79 14.38 -15.11
C GLY A 99 -47.31 14.17 -13.67
N PHE A 100 -46.74 15.22 -13.09
CA PHE A 100 -47.30 15.82 -11.89
C PHE A 100 -47.05 17.33 -11.94
N GLN A 101 -48.03 18.07 -12.46
CA GLN A 101 -48.12 19.52 -12.33
C GLN A 101 -49.38 19.76 -11.49
N GLY A 102 -49.20 19.81 -10.17
CA GLY A 102 -50.25 20.06 -9.20
C GLY A 102 -49.67 20.94 -8.10
N GLY A 103 -49.92 22.25 -8.21
CA GLY A 103 -49.50 23.24 -7.23
C GLY A 103 -50.46 23.32 -6.05
N ALA A 104 -49.97 23.87 -4.93
CA ALA A 104 -50.79 24.53 -3.92
C ALA A 104 -49.93 25.50 -3.11
N HIS A 105 -50.48 26.71 -2.97
CA HIS A 105 -49.97 27.84 -2.21
C HIS A 105 -49.90 27.57 -0.69
N GLU A 106 -48.90 28.21 -0.06
CA GLU A 106 -48.93 28.93 1.21
C GLU A 106 -49.21 28.20 2.54
N THR A 107 -48.22 28.21 3.46
CA THR A 107 -48.29 28.98 4.73
C THR A 107 -46.95 28.91 5.50
N LYS A 108 -46.69 30.02 6.20
CA LYS A 108 -45.51 30.35 7.01
C LYS A 108 -45.32 29.35 8.15
N HIS A 109 -44.08 29.17 8.65
CA HIS A 109 -43.73 29.40 10.06
C HIS A 109 -42.21 29.38 10.24
N VAL A 110 -41.68 30.53 10.66
CA VAL A 110 -40.39 30.68 11.34
C VAL A 110 -40.49 29.96 12.69
N PHE A 111 -39.48 29.16 13.03
CA PHE A 111 -39.07 29.01 14.43
C PHE A 111 -37.58 29.31 14.51
N ILE A 112 -37.27 30.05 15.58
CA ILE A 112 -36.00 30.65 15.98
C ILE A 112 -34.96 29.56 16.28
#